data_AF-X5RWP1-F1
#
_entry.id   AF-X5RWP1-F1
#
_cell.length_a   1.000
_cell.length_b   1.000
_cell.length_c   1.000
_cell.angle_alpha   90.00
_cell.angle_beta   90.00
_cell.angle_gamma   90.00
#
_symmetry.space_group_name_H-M   'P 1'
#
loop_
_entity.id
_entity.type
_entity.pdbx_description
1 polymer ?
#
loop_
_entity_poly.entity_id
_entity_poly.type
_entity_poly.pdbx_seq_one_letter_code
_entity_poly.pdbx_strand_id
1 'polypeptide(L)'
;MALSRSFPDHHFYAPDELAELAATARREGLGLVTTAKDAARLRHGAAPADFLAELAVLEIDATFELDTVPERIIDETLDAWRQRKLRG
;
A
#
# COMPACT_ATOMS: atom_id res chain seq x y z
N MET A 1 0.44 -4.02 23.52
CA MET A 1 -0.90 -3.46 23.27
C MET A 1 -0.86 -2.80 21.89
N ALA A 2 -1.94 -2.85 21.11
CA ALA A 2 -2.01 -2.20 19.80
C ALA A 2 -3.26 -1.33 19.74
N LEU A 3 -3.12 -0.12 19.19
CA LEU A 3 -4.22 0.80 18.91
C LEU A 3 -4.45 0.84 17.40
N SER A 4 -5.71 0.87 16.97
CA SER A 4 -6.08 0.92 15.56
C SER A 4 -6.97 2.13 15.27
N ARG A 5 -6.65 2.86 14.19
CA ARG A 5 -7.52 3.88 13.59
C ARG A 5 -7.75 3.49 12.14
N SER A 6 -9.02 3.29 11.77
CA SER A 6 -9.41 2.90 10.41
C SER A 6 -9.65 4.13 9.54
N PHE A 7 -9.21 4.06 8.29
CA PHE A 7 -9.44 5.08 7.27
C PHE A 7 -10.22 4.48 6.09
N PRO A 8 -11.11 5.24 5.44
CA PRO A 8 -11.79 4.79 4.23
C PRO A 8 -10.76 4.59 3.10
N ASP A 9 -11.15 3.87 2.05
CA ASP A 9 -10.26 3.78 0.89
C ASP A 9 -10.13 5.16 0.22
N HIS A 10 -8.98 5.37 -0.42
CA HIS A 10 -8.56 6.64 -1.01
C HIS A 10 -8.56 7.83 -0.03
N HIS A 11 -8.49 7.58 1.28
CA HIS A 11 -8.42 8.65 2.28
C HIS A 11 -7.23 9.58 2.03
N PHE A 12 -7.50 10.88 2.07
CA PHE A 12 -6.48 11.91 2.03
C PHE A 12 -6.07 12.27 3.46
N TYR A 13 -4.82 11.99 3.82
CA TYR A 13 -4.30 12.26 5.15
C TYR A 13 -3.99 13.75 5.32
N ALA A 14 -4.75 14.41 6.18
CA ALA A 14 -4.53 15.81 6.51
C ALA A 14 -3.33 15.97 7.47
N PRO A 15 -2.58 17.10 7.41
CA PRO A 15 -1.39 17.28 8.25
C PRO A 15 -1.67 17.23 9.76
N ASP A 16 -2.82 17.76 10.20
CA ASP A 16 -3.26 17.74 11.59
C ASP A 16 -3.59 16.32 12.08
N GLU A 17 -4.21 15.52 11.22
CA GLU A 17 -4.48 14.10 11.48
C GLU A 17 -3.19 13.28 11.65
N LEU A 18 -2.18 13.53 10.81
CA LEU A 18 -0.86 12.89 10.94
C LEU A 18 -0.15 13.32 12.23
N ALA A 19 -0.26 14.60 12.60
CA ALA A 19 0.28 15.11 13.85
C ALA A 19 -0.39 14.45 15.07
N GLU A 20 -1.71 14.25 15.03
CA GLU A 20 -2.46 13.57 16.09
C GLU A 20 -2.04 12.09 16.24
N LEU A 21 -1.83 11.38 15.12
CA LEU A 21 -1.32 10.01 15.12
C LEU A 21 0.06 9.92 15.75
N ALA A 22 0.99 10.79 15.35
CA ALA A 22 2.34 10.83 15.91
C ALA A 22 2.33 11.18 17.41
N ALA A 23 1.52 12.16 17.82
CA ALA A 23 1.36 12.53 19.22
C ALA A 23 0.81 11.37 20.07
N THR A 24 -0.17 10.64 19.53
CA THR A 24 -0.73 9.46 20.20
C THR A 24 0.29 8.34 20.31
N ALA A 25 1.01 8.03 19.24
CA ALA A 25 2.07 7.02 19.26
C ALA A 25 3.13 7.34 20.33
N ARG A 26 3.59 8.60 20.40
CA ARG A 26 4.57 9.04 21.41
C ARG A 26 4.04 8.97 22.84
N ARG A 27 2.81 9.43 23.08
CA ARG A 27 2.17 9.40 24.41
C ARG A 27 2.03 7.97 24.95
N GLU A 28 1.70 7.04 24.07
CA GLU A 28 1.46 5.64 24.43
C GLU A 28 2.71 4.75 24.29
N GLY A 29 3.85 5.31 23.87
CA GLY A 29 5.09 4.54 23.64
C GLY A 29 4.99 3.51 22.51
N LEU A 30 4.22 3.80 21.46
CA LEU A 30 3.96 2.93 20.33
C LEU A 30 4.74 3.36 19.08
N GLY A 31 4.99 2.40 18.18
CA GLY A 31 5.45 2.69 16.81
C GLY A 31 4.26 2.91 15.87
N LEU A 32 4.48 3.71 14.82
CA LEU A 32 3.52 3.86 13.73
C LEU A 32 3.77 2.77 12.68
N VAL A 33 2.70 2.06 12.28
CA VAL A 33 2.75 1.04 11.23
C VAL A 33 1.63 1.30 10.23
N THR A 34 1.91 1.15 8.94
CA THR A 34 0.90 1.23 7.88
C THR A 34 1.14 0.20 6.78
N THR A 35 0.24 0.12 5.80
CA THR A 35 0.39 -0.73 4.61
C THR A 35 1.29 -0.07 3.56
N ALA A 36 1.90 -0.87 2.68
CA ALA A 36 2.67 -0.36 1.54
C ALA A 36 1.86 0.61 0.65
N LYS A 37 0.55 0.35 0.48
CA LYS A 37 -0.38 1.21 -0.27
C LYS A 37 -0.44 2.62 0.32
N ASP A 38 -0.69 2.72 1.62
CA ASP A 38 -0.85 4.01 2.28
C ASP A 38 0.49 4.72 2.45
N ALA A 39 1.59 3.99 2.67
CA ALA A 39 2.94 4.56 2.68
C ALA A 39 3.27 5.24 1.34
N ALA A 40 2.93 4.60 0.21
CA ALA A 40 3.11 5.22 -1.10
C ALA A 40 2.29 6.51 -1.23
N ARG A 41 1.01 6.51 -0.80
CA ARG A 41 0.16 7.72 -0.82
C ARG A 41 0.75 8.84 0.05
N LEU A 42 1.23 8.53 1.26
CA LEU A 42 1.82 9.50 2.17
C LEU A 42 3.10 10.13 1.60
N ARG A 43 3.97 9.35 0.97
CA ARG A 43 5.21 9.84 0.34
C ARG A 43 4.96 10.81 -0.82
N HIS A 44 3.86 10.64 -1.55
CA HIS A 44 3.47 11.55 -2.64
C HIS A 44 2.51 12.66 -2.17
N GLY A 45 2.09 12.61 -0.91
CA GLY A 45 1.17 13.57 -0.29
C GLY A 45 1.91 14.66 0.49
N ALA A 46 1.16 15.32 1.39
CA ALA A 46 1.68 16.39 2.24
C ALA A 46 2.26 15.88 3.58
N ALA A 47 2.62 14.60 3.68
CA ALA A 47 3.15 14.03 4.92
C ALA A 47 4.53 14.64 5.25
N PRO A 48 4.74 15.14 6.48
CA PRO A 48 6.05 15.66 6.88
C PRO A 48 7.14 14.58 6.81
N ALA A 49 8.37 14.97 6.43
CA ALA A 49 9.49 14.04 6.32
C ALA A 49 9.78 13.27 7.63
N ASP A 50 9.69 13.96 8.77
CA ASP A 50 9.91 13.35 10.08
C ASP A 50 8.85 12.29 10.42
N PHE A 51 7.60 12.51 10.00
CA PHE A 51 6.54 11.51 10.15
C PHE A 51 6.87 10.26 9.32
N LEU A 52 7.32 10.44 8.08
CA LEU A 52 7.71 9.33 7.20
C LEU A 52 8.92 8.56 7.72
N ALA A 53 9.85 9.22 8.41
CA ALA A 53 11.02 8.59 9.01
C ALA A 53 10.68 7.69 10.21
N GLU A 54 9.62 8.02 10.96
CA GLU A 54 9.13 7.24 12.11
C GLU A 54 8.12 6.13 11.71
N LEU A 55 7.65 6.14 10.47
CA LEU A 55 6.60 5.24 9.98
C LEU A 55 7.17 3.92 9.44
N ALA A 56 6.81 2.81 10.07
CA ALA A 56 7.10 1.49 9.56
C ALA A 56 6.06 1.04 8.52
N VAL A 57 6.52 0.38 7.47
CA VAL A 57 5.66 -0.20 6.43
C VAL A 57 5.59 -1.71 6.64
N LEU A 58 4.39 -2.23 6.82
CA LEU A 58 4.13 -3.66 6.79
C LEU A 58 4.08 -4.11 5.32
N GLU A 59 5.20 -4.66 4.86
CA GLU A 59 5.32 -5.26 3.53
C GLU A 59 4.69 -6.66 3.53
N ILE A 60 4.03 -7.00 2.42
CA ILE A 60 3.47 -8.32 2.18
C ILE A 60 3.82 -8.77 0.76
N ASP A 61 4.11 -10.06 0.60
CA ASP A 61 4.37 -10.66 -0.69
C ASP A 61 3.12 -11.38 -1.22
N ALA A 62 2.88 -11.25 -2.52
CA ALA A 62 1.92 -12.07 -3.24
C ALA A 62 2.68 -13.13 -4.03
N THR A 63 2.43 -14.40 -3.72
CA THR A 63 3.09 -15.54 -4.38
C THR A 63 2.06 -16.37 -5.14
N PHE A 64 2.51 -16.95 -6.25
CA PHE A 64 1.76 -18.00 -6.94
C PHE A 64 2.27 -19.35 -6.45
N GLU A 65 1.38 -20.33 -6.28
CA GLU A 65 1.80 -21.68 -5.85
C GLU A 65 2.81 -22.33 -6.81
N LEU A 66 2.71 -21.99 -8.09
CA LEU A 66 3.64 -22.41 -9.13
C LEU A 66 4.24 -21.18 -9.80
N ASP A 67 5.56 -21.11 -9.83
CA ASP A 67 6.31 -19.96 -10.37
C ASP A 67 6.06 -19.70 -11.87
N THR A 68 5.54 -20.70 -12.60
CA THR A 68 5.21 -20.61 -14.02
C THR A 68 3.86 -19.95 -14.31
N VAL A 69 3.01 -19.77 -13.29
CA VAL A 69 1.64 -19.25 -13.47
C VAL A 69 1.59 -17.81 -13.99
N PRO A 70 2.41 -16.86 -13.50
CA PRO A 70 2.39 -15.48 -14.01
C PRO A 70 2.64 -15.40 -15.51
N GLU A 71 3.70 -16.06 -16.00
CA GLU A 71 4.09 -16.07 -17.41
C GLU A 71 2.97 -16.67 -18.27
N ARG A 72 2.40 -17.79 -17.83
CA ARG A 72 1.29 -18.44 -18.51
C ARG A 72 0.05 -17.56 -18.63
N ILE A 73 -0.33 -16.84 -17.56
CA ILE A 73 -1.47 -15.91 -17.60
C ILE A 73 -1.24 -14.81 -18.65
N ILE A 74 -0.02 -14.27 -18.71
CA ILE A 74 0.35 -13.23 -19.67
C ILE A 74 0.26 -13.77 -21.11
N ASP A 75 0.86 -14.92 -21.37
CA ASP A 75 0.91 -15.53 -22.71
C ASP A 75 -0.48 -15.88 -23.23
N GLU A 76 -1.30 -16.55 -22.42
CA GLU A 76 -2.67 -16.92 -22.78
C GLU A 76 -3.53 -15.67 -23.07
N THR A 77 -3.32 -14.59 -22.30
CA THR A 77 -4.02 -13.30 -22.52
C THR A 77 -3.60 -12.66 -23.85
N LEU A 78 -2.31 -12.66 -24.17
CA LEU A 78 -1.78 -12.11 -25.42
C LEU A 78 -2.26 -12.91 -26.63
N ASP A 79 -2.24 -14.23 -26.56
CA ASP A 79 -2.71 -15.10 -27.63
C ASP A 79 -4.20 -14.93 -27.89
N ALA A 80 -5.02 -14.85 -26.83
CA ALA A 80 -6.45 -14.55 -26.97
C ALA A 80 -6.70 -13.16 -27.59
N TRP A 81 -5.86 -12.17 -27.31
CA TRP A 81 -5.92 -10.86 -27.97
C TRP A 81 -5.56 -10.94 -29.46
N ARG A 82 -4.45 -11.63 -29.80
CA ARG A 82 -4.01 -11.84 -31.20
C ARG A 82 -5.09 -12.53 -32.02
N GLN A 83 -5.71 -13.59 -31.50
CA GLN A 83 -6.77 -14.31 -32.19
C GLN A 83 -8.00 -13.44 -32.46
N ARG A 84 -8.39 -12.57 -31.52
CA ARG A 84 -9.49 -11.62 -31.72
C ARG A 84 -9.16 -10.60 -32.80
N LYS A 85 -7.93 -10.12 -32.85
CA LYS A 85 -7.45 -9.18 -33.88
C LYS A 85 -7.39 -9.78 -35.29
N LEU A 86 -7.16 -11.09 -35.41
CA LEU A 86 -7.11 -11.79 -36.69
C LEU A 86 -8.49 -12.21 -37.22
N ARG A 87 -9.50 -12.28 -36.34
CA ARG A 87 -10.88 -12.69 -36.68
C ARG A 87 -11.84 -11.52 -36.93
N GLY A 88 -11.44 -10.30 -36.60
CA GLY A 88 -12.19 -9.06 -36.88
C GLY A 88 -11.53 -8.29 -38.01
#